data_AF-A0A0P1H4C7-F1
#
_entry.id   AF-A0A0P1H4C7-F1
#
_cell.length_a   1.000
_cell.length_b   1.000
_cell.length_c   1.000
_cell.angle_alpha   90.00
_cell.angle_beta   90.00
_cell.angle_gamma   90.00
#
_symmetry.space_group_name_H-M   'P 1'
#
loop_
_entity.id
_entity.type
_entity.pdbx_description
1 polymer ?
#
loop_
_entity_poly.entity_id
_entity_poly.type
_entity_poly.pdbx_seq_one_letter_code
_entity_poly.pdbx_strand_id
1 'polypeptide(L)'
;MHTTPLIAELAPGMSPVLLSLITLLVMTLPIMIALSALLRLRESTPPRAAWSCVIAAVLLFLSWLVPPTWISDPALRTFRDFAALVFYGWLLFDWFRTGRDHGWSVMDVFIMILITCLIALTGWAVLI
;
A
#
# COMPACT_ATOMS: atom_id res chain seq x y z
N MET A 1 5.30 21.00 -14.40
CA MET A 1 5.41 21.24 -12.94
C MET A 1 4.07 20.92 -12.29
N HIS A 2 3.76 19.64 -12.08
CA HIS A 2 2.55 19.20 -11.36
C HIS A 2 2.88 17.87 -10.67
N THR A 3 3.71 17.93 -9.64
CA THR A 3 4.10 16.76 -8.84
C THR A 3 3.94 17.11 -7.38
N THR A 4 2.71 16.97 -6.88
CA THR A 4 2.36 16.61 -5.49
C THR A 4 0.83 16.69 -5.36
N PRO A 5 0.07 15.67 -5.80
CA PRO A 5 -1.36 15.63 -5.49
C PRO A 5 -1.53 15.26 -4.00
N LEU A 6 -2.54 15.85 -3.35
CA LEU A 6 -2.98 15.66 -1.95
C LEU A 6 -2.28 16.44 -0.83
N ILE A 7 -1.03 16.15 -0.47
CA ILE A 7 -0.49 16.66 0.83
C ILE A 7 -0.33 18.19 0.81
N ALA A 8 0.01 18.75 -0.35
CA ALA A 8 0.18 20.19 -0.52
C ALA A 8 -1.17 20.95 -0.55
N GLU A 9 -2.25 20.32 -1.01
CA GLU A 9 -3.59 20.94 -1.05
C GLU A 9 -4.32 20.83 0.29
N LEU A 10 -4.15 19.74 1.04
CA LEU A 10 -4.87 19.51 2.29
C LEU A 10 -4.38 20.40 3.45
N ALA A 11 -3.18 20.97 3.34
CA ALA A 11 -2.61 21.83 4.37
C ALA A 11 -1.56 22.79 3.79
N PRO A 12 -1.97 23.97 3.29
CA PRO A 12 -1.08 24.97 2.66
C PRO A 12 -0.03 25.57 3.62
N GLY A 13 0.03 25.13 4.88
CA GLY A 13 1.00 25.54 5.90
C GLY A 13 1.89 24.41 6.44
N MET A 14 1.87 23.20 5.88
CA MET A 14 2.76 22.12 6.35
C MET A 14 4.21 22.38 5.93
N SER A 15 5.13 22.24 6.89
CA SER A 15 6.55 22.41 6.61
C SER A 15 7.04 21.34 5.60
N PRO A 16 8.02 21.68 4.73
CA PRO A 16 8.58 20.72 3.77
C PRO A 16 9.18 19.48 4.46
N VAL A 17 9.59 19.62 5.72
CA VAL A 17 10.05 18.52 6.57
C VAL A 17 8.92 17.55 6.90
N LEU A 18 7.75 18.07 7.29
CA LEU A 18 6.58 17.23 7.58
C LEU A 18 6.08 16.50 6.33
N LEU A 19 6.08 17.16 5.19
CA LEU A 19 5.69 16.56 3.90
C LEU A 19 6.65 15.45 3.48
N SER A 20 7.95 15.65 3.71
CA SER A 20 8.99 14.63 3.50
C SER A 20 8.81 13.44 4.45
N LEU A 21 8.52 13.69 5.74
CA LEU A 21 8.26 12.64 6.72
C LEU A 21 7.01 11.82 6.37
N ILE A 22 5.92 12.45 5.96
CA ILE A 22 4.70 11.76 5.50
C ILE A 22 5.00 10.92 4.28
N THR A 23 5.74 11.46 3.30
CA THR A 23 6.13 10.73 2.09
C THR A 23 6.96 9.49 2.43
N LEU A 24 7.90 9.63 3.36
CA LEU A 24 8.77 8.54 3.81
C LEU A 24 7.98 7.49 4.61
N LEU A 25 7.00 7.93 5.40
CA LEU A 25 6.08 7.05 6.11
C LEU A 25 5.21 6.26 5.12
N VAL A 26 4.65 6.92 4.10
CA VAL A 26 3.89 6.26 3.03
C VAL A 26 4.75 5.25 2.26
N MET A 27 6.00 5.60 1.96
CA MET A 27 6.93 4.69 1.27
C MET A 27 7.34 3.48 2.10
N THR A 28 7.30 3.56 3.44
CA THR A 28 7.63 2.43 4.31
C THR A 28 6.45 1.50 4.57
N LEU A 29 5.20 1.92 4.30
CA LEU A 29 4.01 1.09 4.51
C LEU A 29 3.99 -0.22 3.68
N PRO A 30 4.32 -0.24 2.37
CA PRO A 30 4.40 -1.49 1.60
C PRO A 30 5.42 -2.47 2.18
N ILE A 31 6.54 -1.97 2.71
CA ILE A 31 7.57 -2.79 3.36
C ILE A 31 7.02 -3.41 4.64
N MET A 32 6.27 -2.65 5.45
CA MET A 32 5.63 -3.20 6.66
C MET A 32 4.58 -4.28 6.32
N ILE A 33 3.83 -4.10 5.23
CA ILE A 33 2.87 -5.12 4.74
C ILE A 33 3.62 -6.37 4.27
N ALA A 34 4.74 -6.22 3.56
CA ALA A 34 5.56 -7.35 3.14
C ALA A 34 6.17 -8.10 4.34
N LEU A 35 6.70 -7.37 5.32
CA LEU A 35 7.28 -7.95 6.54
C LEU A 35 6.25 -8.70 7.37
N SER A 36 5.05 -8.16 7.54
CA SER A 36 3.96 -8.84 8.24
C SER A 36 3.48 -10.09 7.52
N ALA A 37 3.42 -10.07 6.18
CA ALA A 37 3.13 -11.27 5.39
C ALA A 37 4.23 -12.34 5.54
N LEU A 38 5.51 -11.94 5.60
CA LEU A 38 6.63 -12.85 5.85
C LEU A 38 6.63 -13.43 7.27
N LEU A 39 6.23 -12.64 8.27
CA LEU A 39 6.08 -13.12 9.65
C LEU A 39 5.00 -14.19 9.75
N ARG A 40 3.88 -14.04 9.02
CA ARG A 40 2.82 -15.06 8.93
C ARG A 40 3.30 -16.36 8.29
N LEU A 41 4.25 -16.31 7.35
CA LEU A 41 4.85 -17.53 6.79
C LEU A 41 5.72 -18.30 7.80
N ARG A 42 6.13 -17.68 8.91
CA ARG A 42 6.85 -18.35 9.99
C ARG A 42 5.93 -19.05 11.00
N GLU A 43 4.61 -18.87 10.90
CA GLU A 43 3.66 -19.60 11.74
C GLU A 43 3.68 -21.10 11.43
N SER A 44 3.38 -21.93 12.42
CA SER A 44 3.45 -23.40 12.30
C SER A 44 2.44 -23.97 11.29
N THR A 45 1.38 -23.23 10.98
CA THR A 45 0.35 -23.58 10.00
C THR A 45 0.06 -22.37 9.12
N PRO A 46 0.97 -22.02 8.19
CA PRO A 46 0.81 -20.82 7.39
C PRO A 46 -0.43 -20.98 6.50
N PRO A 47 -1.39 -20.03 6.51
CA PRO A 47 -2.53 -20.10 5.62
C PRO A 47 -2.02 -20.12 4.18
N ARG A 48 -2.57 -21.00 3.32
CA ARG A 48 -2.12 -21.14 1.91
C ARG A 48 -2.10 -19.80 1.16
N ALA A 49 -2.92 -18.85 1.58
CA ALA A 49 -3.00 -17.52 1.00
C ALA A 49 -1.87 -16.56 1.43
N ALA A 50 -1.09 -16.88 2.47
CA ALA A 50 0.05 -16.08 2.91
C ALA A 50 1.09 -15.89 1.80
N TRP A 51 1.31 -16.89 0.95
CA TRP A 51 2.18 -16.77 -0.23
C TRP A 51 1.62 -15.78 -1.26
N SER A 52 0.30 -15.73 -1.45
CA SER A 52 -0.33 -14.74 -2.33
C SER A 52 -0.17 -13.33 -1.78
N CYS A 53 -0.26 -13.16 -0.46
CA CYS A 53 0.04 -11.89 0.22
C CYS A 53 1.50 -11.46 0.02
N VAL A 54 2.46 -12.37 0.17
CA VAL A 54 3.88 -12.06 -0.05
C VAL A 54 4.13 -11.66 -1.50
N ILE A 55 3.57 -12.39 -2.47
CA ILE A 55 3.69 -12.04 -3.90
C ILE A 55 3.05 -10.67 -4.17
N ALA A 56 1.83 -10.43 -3.68
CA ALA A 56 1.14 -9.15 -3.83
C ALA A 56 1.95 -8.02 -3.20
N ALA A 57 2.50 -8.20 -2.00
CA ALA A 57 3.32 -7.19 -1.33
C ALA A 57 4.64 -6.90 -2.08
N VAL A 58 5.29 -7.92 -2.65
CA VAL A 58 6.48 -7.74 -3.49
C VAL A 58 6.15 -6.99 -4.77
N LEU A 59 5.07 -7.35 -5.46
CA LEU A 59 4.62 -6.65 -6.67
C LEU A 59 4.25 -5.19 -6.35
N LEU A 60 3.64 -4.96 -5.20
CA LEU A 60 3.29 -3.63 -4.72
C LEU A 60 4.55 -2.83 -4.40
N PHE A 61 5.54 -3.43 -3.73
CA PHE A 61 6.84 -2.81 -3.49
C PHE A 61 7.56 -2.45 -4.80
N LEU A 62 7.57 -3.36 -5.79
CA LEU A 62 8.14 -3.11 -7.12
C LEU A 62 7.40 -1.98 -7.86
N SER A 63 6.06 -1.92 -7.73
CA SER A 63 5.25 -0.85 -8.33
C SER A 63 5.58 0.52 -7.73
N TRP A 64 5.94 0.57 -6.43
CA TRP A 64 6.34 1.78 -5.73
C TRP A 64 7.79 2.19 -5.98
N LEU A 65 8.68 1.21 -6.20
CA LEU A 65 10.08 1.42 -6.60
C LEU A 65 10.23 2.15 -7.93
N VAL A 66 9.18 2.17 -8.76
CA VAL A 66 9.13 2.94 -10.01
C VAL A 66 8.28 4.19 -9.76
N PRO A 67 8.90 5.34 -9.43
CA PRO A 67 8.17 6.58 -9.20
C PRO A 67 7.38 6.99 -10.45
N PRO A 68 6.23 7.68 -10.30
CA PRO A 68 5.47 8.17 -11.44
C PRO A 68 6.29 9.15 -12.32
N THR A 69 7.33 9.75 -11.75
CA THR A 69 8.24 10.67 -12.45
C THR A 69 9.18 9.95 -13.42
N TRP A 70 9.42 8.64 -13.22
CA TRP A 70 10.27 7.84 -14.10
C TRP A 70 9.51 7.28 -15.30
N ILE A 71 8.19 7.22 -15.22
CA ILE A 71 7.33 6.78 -16.32
C ILE A 71 6.94 8.01 -17.14
N SER A 72 7.47 8.15 -18.35
CA SER A 72 7.13 9.28 -19.23
C SER A 72 5.73 9.17 -19.82
N ASP A 73 5.27 7.95 -20.08
CA ASP A 73 3.96 7.66 -20.67
C ASP A 73 2.83 7.79 -19.62
N PRO A 74 1.85 8.68 -19.81
CA PRO A 74 0.71 8.82 -18.91
C PRO A 74 -0.14 7.53 -18.81
N ALA A 75 -0.30 6.76 -19.88
CA ALA A 75 -1.10 5.53 -19.84
C ALA A 75 -0.46 4.45 -18.94
N LEU A 76 0.87 4.34 -18.98
CA LEU A 76 1.61 3.44 -18.10
C LEU A 76 1.56 3.88 -16.62
N ARG A 77 1.47 5.19 -16.34
CA ARG A 77 1.26 5.69 -14.97
C ARG A 77 -0.10 5.29 -14.43
N THR A 78 -1.17 5.51 -15.20
CA THR A 78 -2.53 5.10 -14.81
C THR A 78 -2.62 3.58 -14.63
N PHE A 79 -1.99 2.79 -15.50
CA PHE A 79 -1.94 1.34 -15.36
C PHE A 79 -1.23 0.92 -14.06
N ARG A 80 -0.09 1.55 -13.73
CA ARG A 80 0.64 1.29 -12.48
C ARG A 80 -0.24 1.56 -11.26
N ASP A 81 -0.92 2.70 -11.24
CA ASP A 81 -1.75 3.10 -10.10
C ASP A 81 -2.99 2.21 -9.97
N PHE A 82 -3.61 1.85 -11.09
CA PHE A 82 -4.68 0.86 -11.13
C PHE A 82 -4.22 -0.52 -10.63
N ALA A 83 -3.06 -0.99 -11.08
CA ALA A 83 -2.49 -2.25 -10.61
C ALA A 83 -2.20 -2.21 -9.10
N ALA A 84 -1.67 -1.09 -8.59
CA ALA A 84 -1.44 -0.90 -7.16
C ALA A 84 -2.76 -0.97 -6.36
N LEU A 85 -3.84 -0.34 -6.85
CA LEU A 85 -5.17 -0.43 -6.23
C LEU A 85 -5.70 -1.87 -6.21
N VAL A 86 -5.52 -2.63 -7.30
CA VAL A 86 -5.90 -4.04 -7.36
C VAL A 86 -5.11 -4.86 -6.34
N PHE A 87 -3.79 -4.64 -6.22
CA PHE A 87 -2.97 -5.34 -5.24
C PHE A 87 -3.34 -4.99 -3.79
N TYR A 88 -3.65 -3.71 -3.50
CA TYR A 88 -4.15 -3.33 -2.18
C TYR A 88 -5.49 -3.97 -1.87
N GLY A 89 -6.44 -3.96 -2.83
CA GLY A 89 -7.74 -4.60 -2.66
C GLY A 89 -7.60 -6.10 -2.41
N TRP A 90 -6.69 -6.76 -3.12
CA TRP A 90 -6.36 -8.16 -2.91
C TRP A 90 -5.82 -8.43 -1.50
N LEU A 91 -4.83 -7.63 -1.06
CA LEU A 91 -4.25 -7.73 0.28
C LEU A 91 -5.32 -7.52 1.36
N LEU A 92 -6.20 -6.52 1.20
CA LEU A 92 -7.28 -6.25 2.14
C LEU A 92 -8.27 -7.42 2.23
N PHE A 93 -8.69 -7.96 1.09
CA PHE A 93 -9.59 -9.11 1.02
C PHE A 93 -8.98 -10.34 1.68
N ASP A 94 -7.71 -10.63 1.40
CA ASP A 94 -7.04 -11.80 1.96
C ASP A 94 -6.81 -11.66 3.47
N TRP A 95 -6.42 -10.47 3.93
CA TRP A 95 -6.26 -10.18 5.37
C TRP A 95 -7.59 -10.31 6.10
N PHE A 96 -8.67 -9.80 5.52
CA PHE A 96 -10.01 -9.90 6.07
C PHE A 96 -10.47 -11.36 6.16
N ARG A 97 -10.27 -12.14 5.09
CA ARG A 97 -10.59 -13.57 5.05
C ARG A 97 -9.81 -14.34 6.11
N THR A 98 -8.52 -14.03 6.27
CA THR A 98 -7.66 -14.67 7.26
C THR A 98 -8.13 -14.39 8.69
N GLY A 99 -8.42 -13.11 9.02
CA GLY A 99 -8.94 -12.73 10.32
C GLY A 99 -10.31 -13.35 10.62
N ARG A 100 -11.15 -13.53 9.60
CA ARG A 100 -12.43 -14.25 9.72
C ARG A 100 -12.24 -15.75 10.01
N ASP A 101 -11.26 -16.39 9.36
CA ASP A 101 -11.08 -17.85 9.43
C ASP A 101 -10.28 -18.31 10.66
N HIS A 102 -9.31 -17.50 11.11
CA HIS A 102 -8.37 -17.86 12.19
C HIS A 102 -8.51 -16.98 13.44
N GLY A 103 -9.42 -16.00 13.41
CA GLY A 103 -9.58 -15.00 14.45
C GLY A 103 -8.75 -13.74 14.19
N TRP A 104 -9.18 -12.63 14.79
CA TRP A 104 -8.57 -11.32 14.59
C TRP A 104 -7.50 -11.04 15.62
N SER A 105 -6.27 -10.75 15.17
CA SER A 105 -5.27 -10.12 16.02
C SER A 105 -5.31 -8.58 15.89
N VAL A 106 -4.78 -7.89 16.89
CA VAL A 106 -4.63 -6.42 16.86
C VAL A 106 -3.77 -5.98 15.66
N MET A 107 -2.74 -6.76 15.32
CA MET A 107 -1.89 -6.54 14.14
C MET A 107 -2.70 -6.58 12.85
N ASP A 108 -3.67 -7.49 12.73
CA ASP A 108 -4.48 -7.63 11.52
C ASP A 108 -5.38 -6.42 11.30
N VAL A 109 -6.02 -5.93 12.36
CA VAL A 109 -6.85 -4.73 12.30
C VAL A 109 -6.00 -3.52 11.92
N PHE A 110 -4.82 -3.38 12.52
CA PHE A 110 -3.89 -2.30 12.20
C PHE A 110 -3.46 -2.32 10.72
N ILE A 111 -3.11 -3.49 10.19
CA ILE A 111 -2.71 -3.64 8.79
C ILE A 111 -3.87 -3.36 7.83
N MET A 112 -5.09 -3.80 8.14
CA MET A 112 -6.25 -3.48 7.30
C MET A 112 -6.53 -1.98 7.24
N ILE A 113 -6.40 -1.27 8.37
CA ILE A 113 -6.54 0.20 8.41
C ILE A 113 -5.47 0.84 7.51
N LEU A 114 -4.21 0.41 7.61
CA LEU A 114 -3.13 0.92 6.78
C LEU A 114 -3.38 0.69 5.29
N ILE A 115 -3.77 -0.53 4.89
CA ILE A 115 -4.11 -0.85 3.49
C ILE A 115 -5.28 0.02 3.01
N THR A 116 -6.31 0.21 3.83
CA THR A 116 -7.47 1.05 3.49
C THR A 116 -7.07 2.52 3.30
N CYS A 117 -6.21 3.06 4.17
CA CYS A 117 -5.67 4.41 4.00
C CYS A 117 -4.85 4.54 2.71
N LEU A 118 -4.04 3.54 2.36
CA LEU A 118 -3.29 3.53 1.11
C LEU A 118 -4.20 3.48 -0.12
N ILE A 119 -5.27 2.69 -0.09
CA ILE A 119 -6.29 2.68 -1.16
C ILE A 119 -6.90 4.07 -1.32
N ALA A 120 -7.28 4.72 -0.21
CA ALA A 120 -7.85 6.07 -0.27
C ALA A 120 -6.86 7.08 -0.87
N LEU A 121 -5.59 7.04 -0.47
CA LEU A 121 -4.55 7.92 -0.98
C LEU A 121 -4.24 7.68 -2.46
N THR A 122 -4.06 6.42 -2.86
CA THR A 122 -3.78 6.06 -4.26
C THR A 122 -5.00 6.28 -5.15
N GLY A 123 -6.19 5.92 -4.70
CA GLY A 123 -7.44 6.06 -5.46
C GLY A 123 -7.81 7.51 -5.69
N TRP A 124 -7.63 8.36 -4.68
CA TRP A 124 -7.83 9.80 -4.82
C TRP A 124 -6.82 10.42 -5.79
N ALA A 125 -5.55 10.01 -5.75
CA ALA A 125 -4.55 10.47 -6.71
C ALA A 125 -4.82 10.05 -8.17
N VAL A 126 -5.63 9.00 -8.40
CA VAL A 126 -6.06 8.56 -9.73
C VAL A 126 -7.28 9.34 -10.24
N LEU A 127 -8.11 9.88 -9.34
CA LEU A 127 -9.36 10.56 -9.66
C LEU A 127 -9.19 12.07 -9.95
N ILE A 128 -8.04 12.66 -9.63
CA ILE A 128 -7.68 14.06 -9.93
C ILE A 128 -6.73 14.11 -11.13
#